data_AF-A0A7W7LFX4-F1
#
_entry.id   AF-A0A7W7LFX4-F1
#
_cell.length_a   1.000
_cell.length_b   1.000
_cell.length_c   1.000
_cell.angle_alpha   90.00
_cell.angle_beta   90.00
_cell.angle_gamma   90.00
#
_symmetry.space_group_name_H-M   'P 1'
#
loop_
_entity.id
_entity.type
_entity.pdbx_description
1 polymer ?
#
loop_
_entity_poly.entity_id
_entity_poly.type
_entity_poly.pdbx_seq_one_letter_code
_entity_poly.pdbx_strand_id
1 'polypeptide(L)'
;MAISAQVAVREVALHMEEALSGADHAVGISLPVAVPLTDGFPPRVSLAQVAQSAASPDGVAGVRPIKPLSRWYQEVRRAVESMASRRNTVPVDVPSGGAGNLVAAIEQRLGVVRIAAEIDLSDDGTCSAAWRKDFLLVTRSHVAVLTLTIDD
;
A
#
# COMPACT_ATOMS: atom_id res chain seq x y z
N MET A 1 12.44 5.01 12.88
CA MET A 1 12.16 3.83 12.03
C MET A 1 11.09 4.13 10.99
N ALA A 2 9.93 4.69 11.37
CA ALA A 2 8.91 5.25 10.48
C ALA A 2 9.45 5.96 9.22
N ILE A 3 10.16 7.09 9.40
CA ILE A 3 10.75 7.88 8.31
C ILE A 3 11.69 7.04 7.44
N SER A 4 12.47 6.16 8.05
CA SER A 4 13.39 5.27 7.33
C SER A 4 12.66 4.24 6.47
N ALA A 5 11.48 3.77 6.88
CA ALA A 5 10.65 2.88 6.07
C ALA A 5 10.05 3.62 4.88
N GLN A 6 9.57 4.85 5.10
CA GLN A 6 9.02 5.68 4.02
C GLN A 6 10.07 6.01 2.96
N VAL A 7 11.29 6.36 3.37
CA VAL A 7 12.41 6.60 2.44
C VAL A 7 12.77 5.34 1.66
N ALA A 8 12.94 4.19 2.34
CA ALA A 8 13.28 2.94 1.66
C ALA A 8 12.18 2.49 0.68
N VAL A 9 10.91 2.65 1.05
CA VAL A 9 9.79 2.40 0.13
C VAL A 9 9.84 3.37 -1.05
N ARG A 10 10.09 4.65 -0.81
CA ARG A 10 10.17 5.65 -1.88
C ARG A 10 11.27 5.35 -2.88
N GLU A 11 12.46 4.93 -2.42
CA GLU A 11 13.57 4.53 -3.31
C GLU A 11 13.18 3.39 -4.25
N VAL A 12 12.49 2.36 -3.73
CA VAL A 12 12.01 1.24 -4.56
C VAL A 12 10.85 1.67 -5.46
N ALA A 13 9.92 2.46 -4.91
CA ALA A 13 8.73 2.96 -5.59
C ALA A 13 9.10 3.80 -6.82
N LEU A 14 10.07 4.72 -6.71
CA LEU A 14 10.48 5.61 -7.80
C LEU A 14 10.82 4.83 -9.08
N HIS A 15 11.62 3.77 -8.97
CA HIS A 15 11.97 2.94 -10.12
C HIS A 15 10.76 2.24 -10.76
N MET A 16 9.75 1.90 -9.95
CA MET A 16 8.51 1.29 -10.43
C MET A 16 7.59 2.34 -11.05
N GLU A 17 7.44 3.50 -10.41
CA GLU A 17 6.66 4.64 -10.89
C GLU A 17 7.19 5.11 -12.24
N GLU A 18 8.52 5.24 -12.41
CA GLU A 18 9.15 5.62 -13.69
C GLU A 18 8.87 4.61 -14.81
N ALA A 19 8.91 3.30 -14.51
CA ALA A 19 8.62 2.26 -15.49
C ALA A 19 7.12 2.21 -15.86
N LEU A 20 6.24 2.49 -14.90
CA LEU A 20 4.80 2.37 -15.04
C LEU A 20 4.11 3.66 -15.53
N SER A 21 4.69 4.82 -15.27
CA SER A 21 4.15 6.12 -15.70
C SER A 21 4.27 6.28 -17.21
N GLY A 22 3.32 7.01 -17.79
CA GLY A 22 3.24 7.31 -19.22
C GLY A 22 3.04 8.79 -19.48
N ALA A 23 2.84 9.16 -20.75
CA ALA A 23 2.61 10.55 -21.14
C ALA A 23 1.28 11.10 -20.57
N ASP A 24 0.28 10.23 -20.41
CA ASP A 24 -1.10 10.62 -20.07
C ASP A 24 -1.54 10.16 -18.67
N HIS A 25 -0.66 9.52 -17.89
CA HIS A 25 -1.01 9.00 -16.56
C HIS A 25 0.21 8.97 -15.64
N ALA A 26 0.04 9.40 -14.39
CA ALA A 26 1.05 9.33 -13.34
C ALA A 26 0.74 8.18 -12.37
N VAL A 27 1.73 7.33 -12.10
CA VAL A 27 1.60 6.24 -11.11
C VAL A 27 2.23 6.67 -9.79
N GLY A 28 1.52 6.43 -8.69
CA GLY A 28 2.00 6.68 -7.34
C GLY A 28 2.07 5.40 -6.50
N ILE A 29 3.20 5.19 -5.83
CA ILE A 29 3.41 4.13 -4.84
C ILE A 29 4.04 4.80 -3.61
N SER A 30 3.30 4.81 -2.50
CA SER A 30 3.76 5.52 -1.30
C SER A 30 3.40 4.78 -0.02
N LEU A 31 4.19 5.01 1.02
CA LEU A 31 3.90 4.58 2.40
C LEU A 31 3.58 5.83 3.24
N PRO A 32 2.44 6.51 3.01
CA PRO A 32 2.15 7.81 3.61
C PRO A 32 2.16 7.77 5.14
N VAL A 33 1.83 6.61 5.71
CA VAL A 33 1.73 6.42 7.16
C VAL A 33 2.59 5.23 7.57
N ALA A 34 3.44 5.44 8.56
CA ALA A 34 4.15 4.40 9.29
C ALA A 34 4.34 4.87 10.73
N VAL A 35 3.49 4.44 11.65
CA VAL A 35 3.48 4.93 13.04
C VAL A 35 3.67 3.77 14.02
N PRO A 36 4.28 4.01 15.20
CA PRO A 36 4.36 2.99 16.24
C PRO A 36 2.98 2.51 16.69
N LEU A 37 2.86 1.22 16.98
CA LEU A 37 1.68 0.62 17.58
C LEU A 37 1.74 0.85 19.11
N THR A 38 0.96 1.82 19.60
CA THR A 38 1.04 2.31 20.98
C THR A 38 0.46 1.35 22.02
N ASP A 39 -0.60 0.60 21.68
CA ASP A 39 -1.33 -0.26 22.62
C ASP A 39 -0.86 -1.73 22.63
N GLY A 40 0.23 -2.01 21.91
CA GLY A 40 0.79 -3.34 21.75
C GLY A 40 0.07 -4.20 20.71
N PHE A 41 0.65 -5.37 20.42
CA PHE A 41 0.16 -6.33 19.43
C PHE A 41 -0.52 -7.55 20.11
N PRO A 42 -1.66 -8.04 19.60
CA PRO A 42 -2.45 -7.47 18.50
C PRO A 42 -3.17 -6.17 18.92
N PRO A 43 -3.57 -5.31 17.96
CA PRO A 43 -4.39 -4.15 18.27
C PRO A 43 -5.63 -4.55 19.06
N ARG A 44 -5.95 -3.79 20.13
CA ARG A 44 -7.14 -4.03 20.97
C ARG A 44 -8.43 -3.49 20.35
N VAL A 45 -8.29 -2.64 19.35
CA VAL A 45 -9.36 -2.03 18.57
C VAL A 45 -9.57 -2.78 17.26
N SER A 46 -10.71 -2.55 16.59
CA SER A 46 -10.99 -3.18 15.31
C SER A 46 -10.03 -2.70 14.21
N LEU A 47 -9.81 -3.50 13.17
CA LEU A 47 -8.96 -3.07 12.05
C LEU A 47 -9.53 -1.86 11.31
N ALA A 48 -10.85 -1.66 11.33
CA ALA A 48 -11.49 -0.46 10.83
C ALA A 48 -11.07 0.78 11.63
N GLN A 49 -11.06 0.68 12.97
CA GLN A 49 -10.59 1.78 13.83
C GLN A 49 -9.09 2.05 13.67
N VAL A 50 -8.28 1.01 13.49
CA VAL A 50 -6.84 1.15 13.18
C VAL A 50 -6.67 1.88 11.84
N ALA A 51 -7.40 1.47 10.80
CA ALA A 51 -7.35 2.10 9.49
C ALA A 51 -7.82 3.55 9.53
N GLN A 52 -8.93 3.87 10.21
CA GLN A 52 -9.41 5.26 10.36
C GLN A 52 -8.37 6.15 11.06
N SER A 53 -7.72 5.61 12.10
CA SER A 53 -6.67 6.34 12.83
C SER A 53 -5.41 6.55 11.99
N ALA A 54 -5.12 5.65 11.05
CA ALA A 54 -3.90 5.68 10.24
C ALA A 54 -4.09 6.35 8.87
N ALA A 55 -5.16 6.04 8.14
CA ALA A 55 -5.39 6.38 6.73
C ALA A 55 -6.27 7.64 6.51
N SER A 56 -6.85 8.19 7.58
CA SER A 56 -7.76 9.36 7.66
C SER A 56 -9.13 8.96 8.25
N PRO A 57 -9.66 9.66 9.28
CA PRO A 57 -10.86 9.25 10.00
C PRO A 57 -12.12 9.15 9.13
N ASP A 58 -12.25 10.06 8.16
CA ASP A 58 -13.48 10.22 7.36
C ASP A 58 -13.44 9.48 6.02
N GLY A 59 -12.27 8.93 5.65
CA GLY A 59 -12.03 8.36 4.33
C GLY A 59 -12.24 6.85 4.22
N VAL A 60 -12.45 6.12 5.32
CA VAL A 60 -12.50 4.64 5.32
C VAL A 60 -13.94 4.14 5.28
N ALA A 61 -14.37 3.60 4.14
CA ALA A 61 -15.67 2.97 3.96
C ALA A 61 -15.67 1.50 4.42
N GLY A 62 -14.52 0.81 4.32
CA GLY A 62 -14.41 -0.60 4.67
C GLY A 62 -12.97 -1.04 4.89
N VAL A 63 -12.80 -2.14 5.63
CA VAL A 63 -11.51 -2.81 5.80
C VAL A 63 -11.70 -4.30 5.63
N ARG A 64 -11.02 -4.88 4.64
CA ARG A 64 -11.09 -6.29 4.30
C ARG A 64 -9.78 -7.00 4.66
N PRO A 65 -9.76 -7.83 5.71
CA PRO A 65 -8.56 -8.59 6.09
C PRO A 65 -8.13 -9.55 4.99
N ILE A 66 -6.83 -9.58 4.68
CA ILE A 66 -6.26 -10.53 3.73
C ILE A 66 -5.97 -11.84 4.46
N LYS A 67 -6.61 -12.93 4.03
CA LYS A 67 -6.45 -14.27 4.62
C LYS A 67 -6.25 -15.35 3.53
N PRO A 68 -5.31 -16.30 3.72
CA PRO A 68 -4.28 -16.31 4.77
C PRO A 68 -3.30 -15.15 4.60
N LEU A 69 -2.66 -14.74 5.70
CA LEU A 69 -1.72 -13.62 5.70
C LEU A 69 -0.66 -13.76 4.60
N SER A 70 -0.18 -14.97 4.34
CA SER A 70 0.80 -15.26 3.28
C SER A 70 0.42 -14.76 1.88
N ARG A 71 -0.85 -14.39 1.64
CA ARG A 71 -1.29 -13.80 0.37
C ARG A 71 -1.11 -12.29 0.25
N TRP A 72 -0.77 -11.58 1.33
CA TRP A 72 -0.71 -10.12 1.31
C TRP A 72 0.26 -9.58 0.25
N TYR A 73 1.44 -10.20 0.11
CA TYR A 73 2.40 -9.84 -0.94
C TYR A 73 1.86 -10.10 -2.36
N GLN A 74 1.02 -11.12 -2.53
CA GLN A 74 0.40 -11.46 -3.81
C GLN A 74 -0.66 -10.42 -4.18
N GLU A 75 -1.42 -9.92 -3.20
CA GLU A 75 -2.41 -8.86 -3.45
C GLU A 75 -1.75 -7.52 -3.79
N VAL A 76 -0.63 -7.17 -3.14
CA VAL A 76 0.19 -6.01 -3.52
C VAL A 76 0.75 -6.18 -4.93
N ARG A 77 1.31 -7.36 -5.24
CA ARG A 77 1.82 -7.67 -6.57
C ARG A 77 0.72 -7.55 -7.64
N ARG A 78 -0.45 -8.16 -7.42
CA ARG A 78 -1.61 -8.08 -8.33
C ARG A 78 -2.07 -6.65 -8.52
N ALA A 79 -2.06 -5.84 -7.46
CA ALA A 79 -2.41 -4.44 -7.56
C ALA A 79 -1.42 -3.67 -8.45
N VAL A 80 -0.12 -3.89 -8.28
CA VAL A 80 0.93 -3.32 -9.15
C VAL A 80 0.78 -3.79 -10.59
N GLU A 81 0.56 -5.08 -10.82
CA GLU A 81 0.30 -5.63 -12.17
C GLU A 81 -0.99 -5.08 -12.79
N SER A 82 -2.00 -4.76 -11.97
CA SER A 82 -3.25 -4.15 -12.43
C SER A 82 -3.04 -2.70 -12.89
N MET A 83 -2.14 -1.95 -12.23
CA MET A 83 -1.73 -0.62 -12.70
C MET A 83 -1.10 -0.71 -14.09
N ALA A 84 -0.25 -1.71 -14.33
CA ALA A 84 0.36 -1.94 -15.63
C ALA A 84 -0.65 -2.38 -16.71
N SER A 85 -1.62 -3.23 -16.35
CA SER A 85 -2.61 -3.79 -17.28
C SER A 85 -3.68 -2.78 -17.70
N ARG A 86 -3.99 -1.79 -16.84
CA ARG A 86 -4.89 -0.69 -17.21
C ARG A 86 -4.30 0.26 -18.26
N ARG A 87 -2.99 0.19 -18.48
CA ARG A 87 -2.25 1.01 -19.47
C ARG A 87 -2.31 0.47 -20.89
N ASN A 88 -2.31 -0.85 -21.10
CA ASN A 88 -1.98 -1.41 -22.41
C ASN A 88 -2.67 -2.75 -22.73
N THR A 89 -3.09 -2.90 -23.99
CA THR A 89 -3.41 -4.18 -24.65
C THR A 89 -2.16 -5.02 -24.97
N VAL A 90 -0.96 -4.48 -24.69
CA VAL A 90 0.36 -5.09 -24.88
C VAL A 90 1.01 -5.30 -23.51
N PRO A 91 1.58 -6.48 -23.21
CA PRO A 91 2.21 -6.74 -21.92
C PRO A 91 3.36 -5.77 -21.67
N VAL A 92 3.26 -4.93 -20.64
CA VAL A 92 4.40 -4.21 -20.10
C VAL A 92 5.13 -5.18 -19.18
N ASP A 93 6.38 -5.51 -19.48
CA ASP A 93 7.25 -6.22 -18.56
C ASP A 93 7.55 -5.29 -17.37
N VAL A 94 6.65 -5.31 -16.38
CA VAL A 94 6.95 -4.75 -15.06
C VAL A 94 8.19 -5.49 -14.58
N PRO A 95 9.28 -4.79 -14.20
CA PRO A 95 10.52 -5.44 -13.81
C PRO A 95 10.21 -6.50 -12.75
N SER A 96 10.40 -7.76 -13.15
CA SER A 96 10.08 -8.95 -12.35
C SER A 96 10.82 -8.85 -11.02
N GLY A 97 10.10 -8.45 -9.96
CA GLY A 97 10.67 -8.23 -8.63
C GLY A 97 10.28 -6.92 -7.94
N GLY A 98 9.75 -5.91 -8.64
CA GLY A 98 9.43 -4.61 -8.03
C GLY A 98 8.53 -4.70 -6.79
N ALA A 99 7.41 -5.42 -6.89
CA ALA A 99 6.51 -5.65 -5.75
C ALA A 99 7.17 -6.48 -4.62
N GLY A 100 8.10 -7.39 -4.95
CA GLY A 100 8.87 -8.15 -3.97
C GLY A 100 9.86 -7.27 -3.21
N ASN A 101 10.55 -6.38 -3.91
CA ASN A 101 11.47 -5.40 -3.32
C ASN A 101 10.73 -4.40 -2.43
N LEU A 102 9.52 -3.98 -2.82
CA LEU A 102 8.66 -3.12 -2.02
C LEU A 102 8.29 -3.79 -0.69
N VAL A 103 7.85 -5.05 -0.75
CA VAL A 103 7.54 -5.86 0.43
C VAL A 103 8.77 -6.03 1.33
N ALA A 104 9.92 -6.35 0.74
CA ALA A 104 11.16 -6.50 1.48
C ALA A 104 11.58 -5.19 2.17
N ALA A 105 11.47 -4.04 1.50
CA ALA A 105 11.79 -2.74 2.07
C ALA A 105 10.89 -2.41 3.27
N ILE A 106 9.60 -2.73 3.19
CA ILE A 106 8.65 -2.55 4.30
C ILE A 106 9.04 -3.45 5.48
N GLU A 107 9.20 -4.76 5.25
CA GLU A 107 9.44 -5.72 6.33
C GLU A 107 10.82 -5.55 6.97
N GLN A 108 11.84 -5.15 6.21
CA GLN A 108 13.18 -4.85 6.75
C GLN A 108 13.17 -3.66 7.71
N ARG A 109 12.28 -2.68 7.49
CA ARG A 109 12.27 -1.41 8.26
C ARG A 109 11.23 -1.39 9.38
N LEU A 110 10.07 -2.01 9.17
CA LEU A 110 8.96 -2.02 10.12
C LEU A 110 8.78 -3.36 10.84
N GLY A 111 9.50 -4.40 10.40
CA GLY A 111 9.36 -5.77 10.86
C GLY A 111 8.34 -6.57 10.05
N VAL A 112 8.33 -7.89 10.29
CA VAL A 112 7.43 -8.84 9.61
C VAL A 112 5.96 -8.43 9.80
N VAL A 113 5.22 -8.34 8.69
CA VAL A 113 3.78 -8.05 8.72
C VAL A 113 3.06 -9.23 9.37
N ARG A 114 2.16 -8.93 10.31
CA ARG A 114 1.38 -9.92 11.09
C ARG A 114 -0.11 -9.84 10.81
N ILE A 115 -0.60 -8.68 10.38
CA ILE A 115 -1.96 -8.49 9.87
C ILE A 115 -1.85 -7.61 8.63
N ALA A 116 -2.56 -8.00 7.57
CA ALA A 116 -2.71 -7.19 6.38
C ALA A 116 -4.19 -7.10 6.01
N ALA A 117 -4.62 -5.94 5.53
CA ALA A 117 -5.97 -5.73 5.04
C ALA A 117 -5.95 -4.76 3.86
N GLU A 118 -6.93 -4.88 2.97
CA GLU A 118 -7.26 -3.82 2.02
C GLU A 118 -8.18 -2.80 2.71
N ILE A 119 -7.97 -1.54 2.38
CA ILE A 119 -8.80 -0.42 2.83
C ILE A 119 -9.64 0.01 1.62
N ASP A 120 -10.96 -0.08 1.79
CA ASP A 120 -11.92 0.50 0.86
C ASP A 120 -12.19 1.94 1.31
N LEU A 121 -11.94 2.91 0.44
CA LEU A 121 -12.15 4.32 0.74
C LEU A 121 -13.56 4.76 0.33
N SER A 122 -14.12 5.71 1.08
CA SER A 122 -15.36 6.40 0.73
C SER A 122 -15.11 7.25 -0.52
N ASP A 123 -15.97 7.13 -1.53
CA ASP A 123 -15.88 7.86 -2.80
C ASP A 123 -16.37 9.31 -2.63
N ASP A 124 -15.78 10.04 -1.69
CA ASP A 124 -16.14 11.43 -1.39
C ASP A 124 -15.33 12.39 -2.26
N GLY A 125 -15.38 12.23 -3.59
CA GLY A 125 -15.08 13.24 -4.64
C GLY A 125 -13.81 14.11 -4.55
N THR A 126 -12.92 13.87 -3.60
CA THR A 126 -11.82 14.76 -3.19
C THR A 126 -10.45 14.17 -3.53
N CYS A 127 -10.41 12.91 -3.98
CA CYS A 127 -9.20 12.27 -4.46
C CYS A 127 -9.40 11.90 -5.95
N SER A 128 -8.85 12.74 -6.83
CA SER A 128 -9.00 12.67 -8.30
C SER A 128 -8.16 11.56 -8.96
N ALA A 129 -7.89 10.46 -8.25
CA ALA A 129 -7.15 9.34 -8.83
C ALA A 129 -8.09 8.49 -9.68
N ALA A 130 -7.75 8.29 -10.96
CA ALA A 130 -8.47 7.39 -11.87
C ALA A 130 -8.51 5.94 -11.35
N TRP A 131 -7.53 5.57 -10.52
CA TRP A 131 -7.52 4.33 -9.77
C TRP A 131 -6.73 4.48 -8.46
N ARG A 132 -7.22 3.89 -7.37
CA ARG A 132 -6.52 3.85 -6.10
C ARG A 132 -6.72 2.53 -5.37
N LYS A 133 -5.69 2.08 -4.66
CA LYS A 133 -5.77 0.92 -3.76
C LYS A 133 -4.88 1.11 -2.53
N ASP A 134 -5.47 0.96 -1.35
CA ASP A 134 -4.80 1.14 -0.08
C ASP A 134 -4.73 -0.18 0.70
N PHE A 135 -3.61 -0.40 1.38
CA PHE A 135 -3.37 -1.56 2.23
C PHE A 135 -2.98 -1.13 3.63
N LEU A 136 -3.67 -1.67 4.62
CA LEU A 136 -3.28 -1.60 6.03
C LEU A 136 -2.30 -2.73 6.34
N LEU A 137 -1.14 -2.38 6.88
CA LEU A 137 -0.09 -3.31 7.31
C LEU A 137 0.16 -3.13 8.80
N VAL A 138 0.03 -4.21 9.58
CA VAL A 138 0.30 -4.18 11.02
C VAL A 138 1.42 -5.17 11.33
N THR A 139 2.48 -4.67 11.96
CA THR A 139 3.59 -5.46 12.49
C THR A 139 3.44 -5.60 14.00
N ARG A 140 4.43 -6.19 14.69
CA ARG A 140 4.42 -6.23 16.16
C ARG A 140 4.57 -4.84 16.80
N SER A 141 5.10 -3.87 16.07
CA SER A 141 5.53 -2.59 16.62
C SER A 141 5.01 -1.38 15.83
N HIS A 142 4.46 -1.57 14.63
CA HIS A 142 4.01 -0.48 13.77
C HIS A 142 2.68 -0.78 13.09
N VAL A 143 1.97 0.29 12.76
CA VAL A 143 0.89 0.33 11.78
C VAL A 143 1.37 1.17 10.61
N ALA A 144 1.14 0.68 9.39
CA ALA A 144 1.48 1.41 8.18
C ALA A 144 0.37 1.31 7.15
N VAL A 145 0.29 2.31 6.28
CA VAL A 145 -0.63 2.35 5.14
C VAL A 145 0.22 2.44 3.89
N LEU A 146 0.05 1.49 2.98
CA LEU A 146 0.62 1.49 1.63
C LEU A 146 -0.47 1.93 0.67
N THR A 147 -0.20 2.95 -0.14
CA THR A 147 -1.13 3.53 -1.11
C THR A 147 -0.55 3.38 -2.51
N LEU A 148 -1.37 2.86 -3.42
CA LEU A 148 -1.10 2.75 -4.85
C LEU A 148 -2.13 3.60 -5.62
N THR A 149 -1.68 4.47 -6.51
CA THR A 149 -2.55 5.37 -7.31
C THR A 149 -2.17 5.37 -8.78
N ILE A 150 -3.17 5.68 -9.61
CA ILE A 150 -3.01 6.14 -10.99
C ILE A 150 -3.82 7.42 -11.11
N ASP A 151 -3.18 8.48 -11.53
CA ASP A 151 -3.78 9.77 -11.85
C ASP A 151 -3.69 9.98 -13.37
N ASP A 152 -4.67 10.66 -13.97
CA ASP A 152 -4.71 11.04 -15.40
C ASP A 152 -4.07 12.43 -15.62
#